data_AF-K1RDN7-F1
#
_entry.id   AF-K1RDN7-F1
#
_cell.length_a   1.000
_cell.length_b   1.000
_cell.length_c   1.000
_cell.angle_alpha   90.00
_cell.angle_beta   90.00
_cell.angle_gamma   90.00
#
_symmetry.space_group_name_H-M   'P 1'
#
loop_
_entity.id
_entity.type
_entity.pdbx_description
1 polymer ?
#
loop_
_entity_poly.entity_id
_entity_poly.type
_entity_poly.pdbx_seq_one_letter_code
_entity_poly.pdbx_strand_id
1 'polypeptide(L)'
;MIRTKKPFFTIEQIKKKCEKEEFISNSEGYHFDESKFDDFDTAKTVYIGAGKSGLSYRFYDKDKEVCSKHNKTLDEVGSWKRTEMQLRDDKAHAFAMTFKDRPLELGELAFGLLANNLRFVVPNRNESNKSRWKTCRFWERFLGAVEVLKLQVPKHIIPLRKHSNGSQRVA
;
A
#
# COMPACT_ATOMS: atom_id res chain seq x y z
N MET A 1 -3.14 -1.91 7.27
CA MET A 1 -1.65 -1.96 7.24
C MET A 1 -1.24 -3.40 7.03
N ILE A 2 -0.52 -3.72 5.94
CA ILE A 2 -0.15 -5.10 5.63
C ILE A 2 1.26 -5.36 6.15
N ARG A 3 1.37 -6.10 7.26
CA ARG A 3 2.64 -6.66 7.72
C ARG A 3 2.68 -8.11 7.27
N THR A 4 3.57 -8.43 6.34
CA THR A 4 3.78 -9.82 5.89
C THR A 4 5.13 -10.29 6.37
N LYS A 5 5.22 -11.56 6.81
CA LYS A 5 6.51 -12.19 7.17
C LYS A 5 7.55 -12.09 6.03
N LYS A 6 7.08 -12.10 4.78
CA LYS A 6 7.87 -11.87 3.57
C LYS A 6 7.28 -10.69 2.81
N PRO A 7 8.03 -9.60 2.55
CA PRO A 7 7.52 -8.46 1.81
C PRO A 7 7.16 -8.87 0.38
N PHE A 8 6.18 -8.19 -0.23
CA PHE A 8 5.80 -8.44 -1.63
C PHE A 8 6.93 -8.09 -2.59
N PHE A 9 7.69 -7.05 -2.27
CA PHE A 9 8.85 -6.55 -3.00
C PHE A 9 9.86 -5.91 -2.03
N THR A 10 11.10 -5.75 -2.47
CA THR A 10 12.09 -4.88 -1.83
C THR A 10 12.09 -3.50 -2.51
N ILE A 11 12.60 -2.47 -1.82
CA ILE A 11 12.74 -1.13 -2.43
C ILE A 11 13.73 -1.17 -3.59
N GLU A 12 14.78 -2.00 -3.49
CA GLU A 12 15.73 -2.24 -4.56
C GLU A 12 15.08 -2.85 -5.82
N GLN A 13 14.07 -3.72 -5.66
CA GLN A 13 13.31 -4.24 -6.80
C GLN A 13 12.50 -3.14 -7.49
N ILE A 14 11.90 -2.22 -6.72
CA ILE A 14 11.17 -1.08 -7.28
C ILE A 14 12.13 -0.11 -7.99
N LYS A 15 13.27 0.21 -7.37
CA LYS A 15 14.34 1.03 -7.96
C LYS A 15 14.77 0.48 -9.32
N LYS A 16 15.12 -0.81 -9.38
CA LYS A 16 15.53 -1.49 -10.63
C LYS A 16 14.44 -1.47 -11.71
N LYS A 17 13.16 -1.50 -11.33
CA LYS A 17 12.06 -1.35 -12.29
C LYS A 17 11.99 0.06 -12.85
N CYS A 18 12.23 1.08 -12.03
CA CYS A 18 12.27 2.48 -12.47
C CYS A 18 13.48 2.74 -13.38
N GLU A 19 14.69 2.32 -12.97
CA GLU A 19 15.93 2.50 -13.75
C GLU A 19 15.90 1.83 -15.13
N LYS A 20 15.15 0.74 -15.27
CA LYS A 20 14.97 0.04 -16.54
C LYS A 20 13.78 0.53 -17.35
N GLU A 21 13.10 1.58 -16.89
CA GLU A 21 11.87 2.08 -17.51
C GLU A 21 10.78 1.00 -17.61
N GLU A 22 10.77 0.03 -16.68
CA GLU A 22 9.84 -1.10 -16.59
C GLU A 22 8.63 -0.78 -15.70
N PHE A 23 8.11 0.44 -15.83
CA PHE A 23 6.90 0.91 -15.17
C PHE A 23 6.08 1.82 -16.08
N ILE A 24 4.81 1.98 -15.76
CA ILE A 24 3.87 2.90 -16.39
C ILE A 24 3.26 3.73 -15.27
N SER A 25 3.37 5.05 -15.37
CA SER A 25 2.79 6.01 -14.44
C SER A 25 2.17 7.17 -15.20
N ASN A 26 1.11 7.75 -14.63
CA ASN A 26 0.52 9.01 -15.13
C ASN A 26 1.30 10.25 -14.67
N SER A 27 2.41 10.06 -13.96
CA SER A 27 3.29 11.13 -13.48
C SER A 27 4.69 10.96 -14.04
N GLU A 28 5.31 12.09 -14.40
CA GLU A 28 6.65 12.11 -14.98
C GLU A 28 7.73 12.05 -13.90
N GLY A 29 8.77 11.26 -14.19
CA GLY A 29 9.98 11.17 -13.40
C GLY A 29 9.92 10.24 -12.19
N TYR A 30 11.10 9.82 -11.77
CA TYR A 30 11.32 9.13 -10.51
C TYR A 30 12.59 9.68 -9.86
N HIS A 31 12.67 9.57 -8.55
CA HIS A 31 13.84 9.95 -7.77
C HIS A 31 14.11 8.88 -6.72
N PHE A 32 15.37 8.75 -6.31
CA PHE A 32 15.79 7.73 -5.39
C PHE A 32 16.74 8.32 -4.35
N ASP A 33 16.38 8.07 -3.09
CA ASP A 33 17.15 8.48 -1.92
C ASP A 33 17.69 7.25 -1.20
N GLU A 34 18.95 7.33 -0.77
CA GLU A 34 19.53 6.45 0.24
C GLU A 34 20.05 7.26 1.41
N SER A 35 19.82 6.76 2.62
CA SER A 35 20.40 7.31 3.85
C SER A 35 21.12 6.22 4.61
N LYS A 36 22.20 6.58 5.31
CA LYS A 36 22.96 5.63 6.14
C LYS A 36 22.03 5.04 7.20
N PHE A 37 21.98 3.71 7.30
CA PHE A 37 21.24 3.01 8.34
C PHE A 37 22.20 2.42 9.39
N ASP A 38 23.20 1.66 8.93
CA ASP A 38 24.35 1.23 9.72
C ASP A 38 25.64 1.33 8.86
N ASP A 39 26.74 0.72 9.29
CA ASP A 39 28.02 0.80 8.57
C ASP A 39 28.05 0.04 7.24
N PHE A 40 27.14 -0.91 7.03
CA PHE A 40 27.09 -1.79 5.85
C PHE A 40 25.76 -1.73 5.09
N ASP A 41 24.76 -1.00 5.61
CA ASP A 41 23.41 -0.95 5.06
C ASP A 41 22.84 0.47 5.03
N THR A 42 21.97 0.71 4.05
CA THR A 42 21.30 1.98 3.79
C THR A 42 19.78 1.82 3.79
N ALA A 43 19.05 2.81 4.31
CA ALA A 43 17.61 2.91 4.17
C ALA A 43 17.26 3.55 2.83
N LYS A 44 16.44 2.85 2.04
CA LYS A 44 16.14 3.21 0.65
C LYS A 44 14.74 3.77 0.50
N THR A 45 14.59 4.78 -0.35
CA THR A 45 13.30 5.38 -0.74
C THR A 45 13.24 5.63 -2.23
N VAL A 46 12.17 5.20 -2.90
CA VAL A 46 11.86 5.53 -4.29
C VAL A 46 10.64 6.46 -4.32
N TYR A 47 10.78 7.58 -5.02
CA TYR A 47 9.71 8.51 -5.35
C TYR A 47 9.33 8.34 -6.82
N ILE A 48 8.03 8.31 -7.12
CA ILE A 48 7.52 8.31 -8.50
C ILE A 48 6.53 9.46 -8.64
N GLY A 49 6.76 10.31 -9.64
CA GLY A 49 6.04 11.56 -9.88
C GLY A 49 6.68 12.78 -9.19
N ALA A 50 6.56 13.93 -9.85
CA ALA A 50 7.10 15.19 -9.36
C ALA A 50 6.45 15.63 -8.02
N GLY A 51 7.21 16.31 -7.15
CA GLY A 51 6.73 16.75 -5.83
C GLY A 51 5.54 17.72 -5.85
N LYS A 52 5.37 18.45 -6.97
CA LYS A 52 4.24 19.37 -7.23
C LYS A 52 3.09 18.72 -8.01
N SER A 53 3.21 17.46 -8.43
CA SER A 53 2.16 16.78 -9.19
C SER A 53 0.92 16.53 -8.31
N GLY A 54 -0.25 16.43 -8.95
CA GLY A 54 -1.50 16.07 -8.29
C GLY A 54 -1.53 14.64 -7.74
N LEU A 55 -0.58 13.79 -8.15
CA LEU A 55 -0.47 12.38 -7.73
C LEU A 55 1.00 11.92 -7.75
N SER A 56 1.52 11.55 -6.59
CA SER A 56 2.87 10.98 -6.44
C SER A 56 2.88 9.78 -5.50
N TYR A 57 3.96 8.99 -5.58
CA TYR A 57 4.13 7.77 -4.81
C TYR A 57 5.47 7.74 -4.09
N ARG A 58 5.49 7.12 -2.91
CA ARG A 58 6.72 6.82 -2.15
C ARG A 58 6.76 5.34 -1.76
N PHE A 59 7.88 4.69 -2.02
CA PHE A 59 8.17 3.32 -1.60
C PHE A 59 9.43 3.32 -0.76
N TYR A 60 9.37 2.89 0.50
CA TYR A 60 10.55 2.96 1.37
C TYR A 60 10.65 1.89 2.45
N ASP A 61 11.87 1.73 2.95
CA ASP A 61 12.24 0.86 4.07
C ASP A 61 11.72 1.43 5.40
N LYS A 62 10.44 1.15 5.70
CA LYS A 62 9.81 1.67 6.92
C LYS A 62 10.32 0.99 8.18
N ASP A 63 10.72 -0.27 8.07
CA ASP A 63 11.44 -0.98 9.12
C ASP A 63 12.67 -0.20 9.58
N LYS A 64 13.54 0.18 8.64
CA LYS A 64 14.74 0.96 8.92
C LYS A 64 14.42 2.34 9.49
N GLU A 65 13.43 3.04 8.95
CA GLU A 65 13.00 4.34 9.52
C GLU A 65 12.56 4.20 10.98
N VAL A 66 11.80 3.17 11.32
CA VAL A 66 11.30 2.92 12.68
C VAL A 66 12.46 2.53 13.61
N CYS A 67 13.37 1.67 13.16
CA CYS A 67 14.57 1.30 13.90
C CYS A 67 15.38 2.54 14.30
N SER A 68 15.68 3.43 13.33
CA SER A 68 16.44 4.66 13.60
C SER A 68 15.70 5.64 14.51
N LYS A 69 14.39 5.82 14.33
CA LYS A 69 13.60 6.80 15.12
C LYS A 69 13.31 6.35 16.55
N HIS A 70 13.17 5.05 16.77
CA HIS A 70 12.72 4.50 18.04
C HIS A 70 13.77 3.66 18.75
N ASN A 71 15.02 3.67 18.25
CA ASN A 71 16.14 2.89 18.77
C ASN A 71 15.79 1.40 18.93
N LYS A 72 15.23 0.80 17.86
CA LYS A 72 14.83 -0.60 17.81
C LYS A 72 15.68 -1.38 16.82
N THR A 73 15.85 -2.67 17.07
CA THR A 73 16.50 -3.60 16.14
C THR A 73 15.55 -4.03 15.01
N LEU A 74 16.11 -4.51 13.89
CA LEU A 74 15.30 -5.06 12.79
C LEU A 74 14.51 -6.31 13.21
N ASP A 75 15.03 -7.09 14.15
CA ASP A 75 14.36 -8.27 14.69
C ASP A 75 13.08 -7.90 15.45
N GLU A 76 13.11 -6.81 16.23
CA GLU A 76 11.93 -6.31 16.94
C GLU A 76 10.87 -5.71 16.00
N VAL A 77 11.30 -5.03 14.93
CA VAL A 77 10.38 -4.35 13.99
C VAL A 77 9.82 -5.32 12.96
N GLY A 78 10.62 -6.30 12.54
CA GLY A 78 10.35 -7.19 11.42
C GLY A 78 10.38 -6.46 10.07
N SER A 79 10.28 -7.22 8.97
CA SER A 79 10.31 -6.63 7.63
C SER A 79 9.10 -5.76 7.37
N TRP A 80 9.34 -4.50 7.00
CA TRP A 80 8.28 -3.54 6.72
C TRP A 80 8.67 -2.57 5.61
N LYS A 81 8.04 -2.75 4.44
CA LYS A 81 8.09 -1.80 3.33
C LYS A 81 6.77 -1.03 3.26
N ARG A 82 6.85 0.28 3.10
CA ARG A 82 5.65 1.13 2.99
C ARG A 82 5.52 1.68 1.59
N THR A 83 4.29 1.66 1.08
CA THR A 83 3.84 2.40 -0.08
C THR A 83 2.93 3.52 0.39
N GLU A 84 3.23 4.75 -0.01
CA GLU A 84 2.38 5.92 0.21
C GLU A 84 1.98 6.49 -1.15
N MET A 85 0.72 6.92 -1.25
CA MET A 85 0.17 7.63 -2.39
C MET A 85 -0.27 9.00 -1.91
N GLN A 86 0.24 10.05 -2.53
CA GLN A 86 -0.07 11.43 -2.19
C GLN A 86 -0.92 12.05 -3.29
N LEU A 87 -2.08 12.59 -2.92
CA LEU A 87 -3.00 13.32 -3.77
C LEU A 87 -2.95 14.81 -3.42
N ARG A 88 -3.12 15.69 -4.40
CA ARG A 88 -3.26 17.14 -4.19
C ARG A 88 -4.45 17.70 -4.97
N ASP A 89 -4.89 18.89 -4.57
CA ASP A 89 -5.87 19.73 -5.26
C ASP A 89 -7.14 18.93 -5.65
N ASP A 90 -7.57 19.03 -6.89
CA ASP A 90 -8.79 18.39 -7.40
C ASP A 90 -8.78 16.87 -7.23
N LYS A 91 -7.60 16.22 -7.33
CA LYS A 91 -7.49 14.77 -7.14
C LYS A 91 -7.74 14.37 -5.69
N ALA A 92 -7.24 15.17 -4.74
CA ALA A 92 -7.51 14.94 -3.33
C ALA A 92 -8.97 15.18 -2.99
N HIS A 93 -9.56 16.27 -3.53
CA HIS A 93 -10.97 16.58 -3.34
C HIS A 93 -11.88 15.46 -3.88
N ALA A 94 -11.67 15.04 -5.13
CA ALA A 94 -12.46 13.98 -5.75
C ALA A 94 -12.36 12.65 -5.01
N PHE A 95 -11.16 12.27 -4.55
CA PHE A 95 -10.98 11.08 -3.73
C PHE A 95 -11.73 11.20 -2.40
N ALA A 96 -11.65 12.34 -1.72
CA ALA A 96 -12.34 12.57 -0.45
C ALA A 96 -13.87 12.52 -0.58
N MET A 97 -14.42 13.10 -1.65
CA MET A 97 -15.86 13.03 -1.93
C MET A 97 -16.32 11.59 -2.22
N THR A 98 -15.54 10.84 -3.01
CA THR A 98 -15.82 9.42 -3.29
C THR A 98 -15.79 8.58 -2.00
N PHE A 99 -14.80 8.82 -1.14
CA PHE A 99 -14.66 8.14 0.14
C PHE A 99 -15.82 8.47 1.11
N LYS A 100 -16.28 9.74 1.14
CA LYS A 100 -17.43 10.16 1.96
C LYS A 100 -18.67 9.34 1.64
N ASP A 101 -18.92 9.06 0.36
CA ASP A 101 -20.08 8.30 -0.08
C ASP A 101 -19.90 6.78 0.11
N ARG A 102 -18.66 6.30 0.21
CA ARG A 102 -18.31 4.87 0.33
C ARG A 102 -17.20 4.60 1.37
N PRO A 103 -17.43 4.92 2.65
CA PRO A 103 -16.35 4.92 3.65
C PRO A 103 -15.81 3.52 3.99
N LEU A 104 -16.61 2.46 3.83
CA LEU A 104 -16.16 1.09 4.08
C LEU A 104 -15.22 0.55 2.99
N GLU A 105 -15.09 1.27 1.87
CA GLU A 105 -14.35 0.86 0.68
C GLU A 105 -12.98 1.57 0.53
N LEU A 106 -12.47 2.25 1.57
CA LEU A 106 -11.20 3.01 1.48
C LEU A 106 -10.06 2.22 0.86
N GLY A 107 -9.90 0.95 1.28
CA GLY A 107 -8.89 0.05 0.73
C GLY A 107 -9.09 -0.19 -0.76
N GLU A 108 -10.32 -0.45 -1.19
CA GLU A 108 -10.66 -0.70 -2.60
C GLU A 108 -10.46 0.56 -3.44
N LEU A 109 -10.91 1.72 -2.95
CA LEU A 109 -10.72 3.00 -3.62
C LEU A 109 -9.24 3.36 -3.76
N ALA A 110 -8.46 3.22 -2.69
CA ALA A 110 -7.03 3.55 -2.71
C ALA A 110 -6.25 2.61 -3.63
N PHE A 111 -6.50 1.31 -3.58
CA PHE A 111 -5.79 0.33 -4.40
C PHE A 111 -6.27 0.32 -5.85
N GLY A 112 -7.55 0.59 -6.11
CA GLY A 112 -8.06 0.81 -7.46
C GLY A 112 -7.41 2.04 -8.10
N LEU A 113 -7.31 3.14 -7.36
CA LEU A 113 -6.60 4.34 -7.83
C LEU A 113 -5.12 4.04 -8.10
N LEU A 114 -4.45 3.34 -7.19
CA LEU A 114 -3.05 2.93 -7.36
C LEU A 114 -2.86 2.04 -8.59
N ALA A 115 -3.66 0.99 -8.74
CA ALA A 115 -3.57 0.03 -9.85
C ALA A 115 -3.84 0.68 -11.22
N ASN A 116 -4.74 1.67 -11.26
CA ASN A 116 -5.07 2.39 -12.49
C ASN A 116 -3.98 3.42 -12.90
N ASN A 117 -3.20 3.93 -11.94
CA ASN A 117 -2.27 5.02 -12.19
C ASN A 117 -0.78 4.62 -12.11
N LEU A 118 -0.45 3.44 -11.56
CA LEU A 118 0.90 2.94 -11.46
C LEU A 118 0.97 1.42 -11.65
N ARG A 119 1.80 1.00 -12.60
CA ARG A 119 1.98 -0.42 -12.93
C ARG A 119 3.44 -0.75 -13.20
N PHE A 120 3.98 -1.71 -12.47
CA PHE A 120 5.28 -2.30 -12.79
C PHE A 120 5.08 -3.45 -13.77
N VAL A 121 5.89 -3.48 -14.83
CA VAL A 121 5.67 -4.35 -15.98
C VAL A 121 6.85 -5.28 -16.25
N VAL A 122 6.64 -6.28 -17.09
CA VAL A 122 7.68 -7.19 -17.60
C VAL A 122 7.98 -6.81 -19.05
N PRO A 123 9.25 -6.57 -19.40
CA PRO A 123 9.60 -6.21 -20.77
C PRO A 123 9.24 -7.32 -21.75
N ASN A 124 8.67 -6.93 -22.89
CA ASN A 124 8.32 -7.83 -23.98
C ASN A 124 9.03 -7.36 -25.26
N ARG A 125 10.04 -8.12 -25.71
CA ARG A 125 10.84 -7.78 -26.89
C ARG A 125 10.03 -7.77 -28.20
N ASN A 126 8.89 -8.47 -28.22
CA ASN A 126 8.02 -8.57 -29.39
C ASN A 126 6.87 -7.55 -29.36
N GLU A 127 6.81 -6.69 -28.34
CA GLU A 127 5.76 -5.68 -28.19
C GLU A 127 6.41 -4.34 -27.87
N SER A 128 6.42 -3.42 -28.84
CA SER A 128 7.00 -2.09 -28.66
C SER A 128 6.12 -1.20 -27.79
N ASN A 129 4.81 -1.43 -27.75
CA ASN A 129 3.89 -0.65 -26.95
C ASN A 129 3.91 -1.12 -25.48
N LYS A 130 4.65 -0.37 -24.64
CA LYS A 130 4.78 -0.61 -23.19
C LYS A 130 3.43 -0.78 -22.48
N SER A 131 2.37 -0.09 -22.92
CA SER A 131 1.03 -0.21 -22.30
C SER A 131 0.45 -1.64 -22.36
N ARG A 132 0.87 -2.44 -23.35
CA ARG A 132 0.46 -3.83 -23.53
C ARG A 132 1.36 -4.84 -22.80
N TRP A 133 2.45 -4.37 -22.18
CA TRP A 133 3.31 -5.24 -21.39
C TRP A 133 2.54 -5.79 -20.19
N LYS A 134 2.85 -7.03 -19.82
CA LYS A 134 2.19 -7.69 -18.68
C LYS A 134 2.66 -7.08 -17.37
N THR A 135 1.74 -7.01 -16.40
CA THR A 135 2.07 -6.60 -15.03
C THR A 135 3.05 -7.62 -14.43
N CYS A 136 4.01 -7.18 -13.63
CA CYS A 136 4.93 -8.09 -12.97
C CYS A 136 4.25 -8.77 -11.76
N ARG A 137 4.63 -10.03 -11.52
CA ARG A 137 4.00 -10.90 -10.53
C ARG A 137 4.01 -10.34 -9.10
N PHE A 138 5.06 -9.63 -8.70
CA PHE A 138 5.11 -9.07 -7.33
C PHE A 138 4.07 -7.96 -7.16
N TRP A 139 3.80 -7.19 -8.21
CA TRP A 139 2.85 -6.08 -8.18
C TRP A 139 1.42 -6.61 -8.17
N GLU A 140 1.12 -7.62 -9.00
CA GLU A 140 -0.17 -8.32 -8.98
C GLU A 140 -0.48 -8.88 -7.59
N ARG A 141 0.50 -9.55 -6.96
CA ARG A 141 0.35 -10.08 -5.60
C ARG A 141 0.14 -8.99 -4.56
N PHE A 142 0.85 -7.86 -4.69
CA PHE A 142 0.72 -6.73 -3.77
C PHE A 142 -0.67 -6.10 -3.85
N LEU A 143 -1.16 -5.85 -5.06
CA LEU A 143 -2.50 -5.28 -5.28
C LEU A 143 -3.61 -6.26 -4.84
N GLY A 144 -3.49 -7.54 -5.19
CA GLY A 144 -4.49 -8.56 -4.86
C GLY A 144 -4.53 -8.95 -3.37
N ALA A 145 -3.44 -8.75 -2.61
CA ALA A 145 -3.44 -9.03 -1.17
C ALA A 145 -4.40 -8.12 -0.37
N VAL A 146 -4.87 -7.03 -0.96
CA VAL A 146 -5.76 -6.09 -0.29
C VAL A 146 -7.22 -6.48 -0.41
N GLU A 147 -7.58 -7.24 -1.44
CA GLU A 147 -8.89 -7.90 -1.51
C GLU A 147 -9.11 -8.83 -0.30
N VAL A 148 -8.03 -9.43 0.23
CA VAL A 148 -8.05 -10.29 1.42
C VAL A 148 -8.18 -9.48 2.73
N LEU A 149 -7.87 -8.18 2.70
CA LEU A 149 -7.98 -7.28 3.86
C LEU A 149 -9.34 -6.58 3.97
N LYS A 150 -10.28 -6.82 3.05
CA LYS A 150 -11.68 -6.41 3.23
C LYS A 150 -12.15 -6.95 4.59
N LEU A 151 -12.52 -6.02 5.48
CA LEU A 151 -12.76 -6.22 6.90
C LEU A 151 -13.44 -7.57 7.21
N GLN A 152 -12.69 -8.48 7.83
CA GLN A 152 -13.32 -9.43 8.75
C GLN A 152 -13.83 -8.62 9.94
N VAL A 153 -15.09 -8.20 9.86
CA VAL A 153 -15.80 -7.72 11.04
C VAL A 153 -16.00 -8.94 11.93
N PRO A 154 -15.45 -9.01 13.16
CA PRO A 154 -15.84 -10.05 14.09
C PRO A 154 -17.36 -9.95 14.24
N LYS A 155 -18.09 -11.00 13.87
CA LYS A 155 -19.52 -11.06 14.18
C LYS A 155 -19.64 -10.96 15.69
N HIS A 156 -20.17 -9.84 16.17
CA HIS A 156 -20.59 -9.74 17.56
C HIS A 156 -21.73 -10.73 17.73
N ILE A 157 -21.44 -11.92 18.27
CA ILE A 157 -22.47 -12.87 18.68
C ILE A 157 -23.13 -12.22 19.89
N ILE A 158 -24.26 -11.54 19.68
CA ILE A 158 -25.11 -11.10 20.78
C ILE A 158 -25.62 -12.38 21.44
N PRO A 159 -25.32 -12.65 22.72
CA PRO A 159 -25.92 -13.78 23.41
C PRO A 159 -27.43 -13.49 23.51
N LEU A 160 -28.25 -14.40 22.98
CA LEU A 160 -29.70 -14.36 23.17
C LEU A 160 -29.98 -14.27 24.68
N ARG A 161 -30.52 -13.13 25.13
CA ARG A 161 -31.04 -12.99 26.49
C ARG A 161 -32.16 -14.01 26.66
N LYS A 162 -31.96 -14.97 27.56
CA LYS A 162 -33.04 -15.84 28.03
C LYS A 162 -34.07 -14.95 28.76
N HIS A 163 -35.30 -14.91 28.27
CA HIS A 163 -36.42 -14.34 29.00
C HIS A 163 -36.65 -15.19 30.26
N SER A 164 -36.35 -14.62 31.42
CA SER A 164 -36.86 -15.12 32.71
C SER A 164 -38.27 -14.57 32.90
N ASN A 165 -39.29 -15.40 32.67
CA ASN A 165 -40.67 -15.07 33.06
C ASN A 165 -40.78 -15.20 34.60
N GLY A 166 -40.70 -14.07 35.29
CA GLY A 166 -41.22 -13.94 36.64
C GLY A 166 -42.68 -13.50 36.56
N SER A 167 -43.62 -14.40 36.87
CA SER A 167 -44.99 -14.00 37.20
C SER A 167 -45.21 -14.20 38.69
N GLN A 168 -45.43 -13.07 39.36
CA GLN A 168 -45.81 -12.95 40.75
C GLN A 168 -47.10 -13.70 41.04
N ARG A 169 -47.16 -14.40 42.18
CA ARG A 169 -48.42 -14.70 42.87
C ARG A 169 -48.82 -13.47 43.66
N VAL A 170 -50.04 -13.01 43.49
CA VAL A 170 -50.71 -12.05 44.38
C VAL A 170 -52.06 -12.63 44.78
N ALA A 171 -52.32 -12.54 46.09
CA ALA A 171 -53.51 -12.93 46.87
C ALA A 171 -53.85 -14.42 46.94
#